data_AF-A0A7H4PLV3-F1
#
_entry.id   AF-A0A7H4PLV3-F1
#
_cell.length_a   1.000
_cell.length_b   1.000
_cell.length_c   1.000
_cell.angle_alpha   90.00
_cell.angle_beta   90.00
_cell.angle_gamma   90.00
#
_symmetry.space_group_name_H-M   'P 1'
#
loop_
_entity.id
_entity.type
_entity.pdbx_description
1 polymer ?
#
loop_
_entity_poly.entity_id
_entity_poly.type
_entity_poly.pdbx_seq_one_letter_code
_entity_poly.pdbx_strand_id
1 'polypeptide(L)' 'MSKVDSAALKANRAIGVVQLNQHNLQVVIGPQVQSVKDEMAVLMNTVEA' A
#
# COMPACT_ATOMS: atom_id res chain seq x y z
N MET A 1 13.63 -0.13 -0.39
CA MET A 1 12.90 -0.34 0.89
C MET A 1 13.10 0.76 1.94
N SER A 2 14.17 1.57 1.90
CA SER A 2 14.40 2.63 2.91
C SER A 2 13.32 3.72 2.98
N LYS A 3 12.46 3.82 1.96
CA LYS A 3 11.31 4.76 1.90
C LYS A 3 9.98 4.11 2.29
N VAL A 4 9.96 2.81 2.59
CA VAL A 4 8.73 2.06 2.88
C VAL A 4 8.66 1.84 4.39
N ASP A 5 7.65 2.43 5.02
CA ASP A 5 7.40 2.25 6.45
C ASP A 5 6.28 1.22 6.68
N SER A 6 6.72 -0.01 6.93
CA SER A 6 5.83 -1.14 7.24
C SER A 6 5.03 -0.93 8.53
N ALA A 7 5.55 -0.16 9.49
CA ALA A 7 4.86 0.12 10.75
C ALA A 7 3.73 1.14 10.53
N ALA A 8 4.00 2.19 9.74
CA ALA A 8 2.99 3.15 9.33
C ALA A 8 1.86 2.48 8.52
N LEU A 9 2.18 1.55 7.62
CA LEU A 9 1.18 0.81 6.84
C LEU A 9 0.26 -0.04 7.74
N LYS A 10 0.82 -0.72 8.75
CA LYS A 10 0.02 -1.45 9.75
C LYS A 10 -0.82 -0.50 10.62
N ALA A 11 -0.27 0.66 10.99
CA ALA A 11 -1.01 1.68 11.74
C ALA A 11 -2.21 2.25 10.96
N ASN A 12 -2.12 2.30 9.64
CA ASN A 12 -3.22 2.67 8.74
C ASN A 12 -4.23 1.52 8.50
N ARG A 13 -4.36 0.59 9.46
CA ARG A 13 -5.30 -0.55 9.44
C ARG A 13 -5.06 -1.59 8.34
N ALA A 14 -3.85 -1.66 7.78
CA ALA A 14 -3.48 -2.84 7.00
C ALA A 14 -3.46 -4.07 7.91
N ILE A 15 -4.17 -5.13 7.51
CA ILE A 15 -4.21 -6.44 8.18
C ILE A 15 -2.81 -7.07 8.19
N GLY A 16 -2.05 -6.85 7.12
CA GLY A 16 -0.71 -7.40 6.98
C GLY A 16 0.13 -6.59 6.01
N VAL A 17 1.43 -6.57 6.27
CA VAL A 17 2.44 -6.04 5.35
C VAL A 17 3.49 -7.13 5.20
N VAL A 18 3.66 -7.61 3.98
CA VAL A 18 4.59 -8.68 3.62
C VAL A 18 5.60 -8.11 2.64
N GLN A 19 6.86 -8.11 3.02
CA GLN A 19 7.94 -7.79 2.11
C GLN A 19 8.28 -9.03 1.27
N LEU A 20 7.96 -9.00 -0.02
CA LEU A 20 8.17 -10.14 -0.92
C LEU A 20 9.63 -10.22 -1.38
N ASN A 21 10.26 -9.09 -1.67
CA ASN A 21 11.68 -9.01 -2.01
C ASN A 21 12.21 -7.58 -1.76
N GLN A 22 13.35 -7.21 -2.34
CA GLN A 22 13.97 -5.90 -2.11
C GLN A 22 13.20 -4.74 -2.79
N HIS A 23 12.42 -5.04 -3.82
CA HIS A 23 11.67 -4.08 -4.65
C HIS A 23 10.16 -4.17 -4.48
N ASN A 24 9.65 -5.31 -4.00
CA ASN A 24 8.22 -5.60 -3.95
C ASN A 24 7.72 -5.73 -2.51
N LEU A 25 6.58 -5.12 -2.25
CA LEU A 25 5.85 -5.15 -0.99
C LEU A 25 4.39 -5.49 -1.27
N GLN A 26 3.82 -6.38 -0.47
CA GLN A 26 2.41 -6.71 -0.48
C GLN A 26 1.75 -6.18 0.80
N VAL A 27 0.66 -5.44 0.63
CA VAL A 27 -0.15 -4.92 1.73
C VAL A 27 -1.53 -5.55 1.65
N VAL A 28 -2.01 -6.07 2.78
CA VAL A 28 -3.31 -6.74 2.91
C VAL A 28 -4.25 -5.79 3.65
N ILE A 29 -5.29 -5.31 2.98
CA ILE A 29 -6.24 -4.30 3.52
C ILE A 29 -7.63 -4.92 3.83
N GLY A 30 -7.88 -6.17 3.43
CA GLY A 30 -9.12 -6.89 3.69
C GLY A 30 -10.20 -6.61 2.63
N PRO A 31 -11.51 -6.72 2.96
CA PRO A 31 -12.61 -6.67 1.97
C PRO A 31 -12.72 -5.33 1.22
N GLN A 32 -12.13 -4.26 1.75
CA GLN A 32 -12.11 -2.94 1.12
C GLN A 32 -10.88 -2.71 0.22
N VAL A 33 -10.05 -3.74 -0.03
CA VAL A 33 -8.81 -3.60 -0.82
C VAL A 33 -9.06 -3.06 -2.22
N GLN A 34 -10.21 -3.37 -2.82
CA GLN A 34 -10.56 -2.89 -4.16
C GLN A 34 -10.79 -1.38 -4.17
N SER A 35 -11.59 -0.85 -3.23
CA SER A 35 -11.83 0.59 -3.10
C SER A 35 -10.53 1.36 -2.84
N VAL A 36 -9.66 0.85 -1.96
CA VAL A 36 -8.37 1.49 -1.67
C VAL A 36 -7.44 1.45 -2.88
N LYS A 37 -7.42 0.35 -3.65
CA LYS A 37 -6.65 0.25 -4.89
C LYS A 37 -7.13 1.28 -5.91
N ASP A 38 -8.44 1.41 -6.09
CA ASP A 38 -9.02 2.33 -7.08
C ASP A 38 -8.70 3.79 -6.70
N GLU A 39 -8.82 4.17 -5.43
CA GLU A 39 -8.41 5.48 -4.94
C GLU A 39 -6.91 5.74 -5.10
N MET A 40 -6.07 4.75 -4.75
CA MET A 40 -4.62 4.85 -4.91
C MET A 40 -4.23 5.03 -6.38
N ALA A 41 -4.88 4.35 -7.32
CA ALA A 41 -4.60 4.48 -8.75
C ALA A 41 -4.91 5.91 -9.24
N VAL A 42 -6.01 6.49 -8.79
CA VAL A 42 -6.38 7.89 -9.11
C VAL A 42 -5.34 8.87 -8.53
N LEU A 43 -4.96 8.68 -7.27
CA LEU A 43 -3.96 9.51 -6.60
C LEU A 43 -2.60 9.44 -7.28
N MET A 44 -2.13 8.23 -7.60
CA MET A 44 -0.86 7.99 -8.29
C MET A 44 -0.82 8.60 -9.69
N ASN A 45 -1.92 8.54 -10.44
CA ASN A 45 -2.00 9.15 -11.77
C ASN A 45 -2.09 10.69 -11.69
N THR A 46 -2.59 11.23 -10.58
CA THR A 46 -2.68 12.68 -10.36
C THR A 46 -1.34 13.32 -9.99
N VAL A 47 -0.45 12.59 -9.32
CA VAL A 47 0.91 13.08 -9.01
C VAL A 47 1.87 13.05 -10.21
N GLU A 48 1.46 12.50 -11.35
CA GLU A 48 2.22 12.53 -12.61
C GLU A 48 1.84 13.70 -13.55
N ALA A 49 0.94 14.61 -13.13
CA ALA A 49 0.50 15.78 -13.90
C ALA A 49 1.24 17.09 -13.52
#